data_AF-A0A4U3A3L2-F1
#
_entry.id   AF-A0A4U3A3L2-F1
#
_cell.length_a   1.000
_cell.length_b   1.000
_cell.length_c   1.000
_cell.angle_alpha   90.00
_cell.angle_beta   90.00
_cell.angle_gamma   90.00
#
_symmetry.space_group_name_H-M   'P 1'
#
loop_
_entity.id
_entity.type
_entity.pdbx_description
1 polymer ?
#
loop_
_entity_poly.entity_id
_entity_poly.type
_entity_poly.pdbx_seq_one_letter_code
_entity_poly.pdbx_strand_id
1 'polypeptide(L)'
;AYNVGGVMYVVYILVFITVIHALESYFLNPKFMSAKTNLPIFYTFMILIFSEHFLGIWGLIIGIPIFIFLLDVLDVNNEEQFKK
;
A
#
# COMPACT_ATOMS: atom_id res chain seq x y z
N ALA A 1 -29.29 24.52 33.01
CA ALA A 1 -29.09 23.16 32.45
C ALA A 1 -28.91 23.31 30.95
N TYR A 2 -27.73 22.99 30.41
CA TYR A 2 -27.43 23.10 28.98
C TYR A 2 -28.20 22.03 28.22
N ASN A 3 -29.30 22.39 27.56
CA ASN A 3 -30.06 21.52 26.68
C ASN A 3 -29.46 21.54 25.26
N VAL A 4 -28.14 21.33 25.19
CA VAL A 4 -27.41 21.24 23.92
C VAL A 4 -27.36 19.76 23.56
N GLY A 5 -28.11 19.38 22.51
CA GLY A 5 -28.13 18.00 22.03
C GLY A 5 -29.52 17.37 21.92
N GLY A 6 -30.51 18.09 21.37
CA GLY A 6 -31.77 17.47 20.95
C GLY A 6 -31.61 16.59 19.70
N VAL A 7 -32.68 15.88 19.31
CA VAL A 7 -32.72 15.00 18.12
C VAL A 7 -32.17 15.69 16.85
N MET A 8 -32.31 17.01 16.74
CA MET A 8 -31.75 17.80 15.65
C MET A 8 -30.22 17.68 15.53
N TYR A 9 -29.48 17.62 16.65
CA TYR A 9 -28.02 17.42 16.62
C TYR A 9 -27.65 16.03 16.09
N VAL A 10 -28.45 15.01 16.40
CA VAL A 10 -28.25 13.65 15.88
C VAL A 10 -28.40 13.63 14.36
N VAL A 11 -29.43 14.32 13.83
CA VAL A 11 -29.64 14.46 12.38
C VAL A 11 -28.47 15.21 11.73
N TYR A 12 -27.99 16.31 12.33
CA TYR A 12 -26.82 17.03 11.83
C TYR A 12 -25.57 16.14 11.74
N ILE A 13 -25.32 15.32 12.76
CA ILE A 13 -24.18 14.39 12.79
C ILE A 13 -24.32 13.31 11.71
N LEU A 14 -25.50 12.73 11.53
CA LEU A 14 -25.74 11.70 10.50
C LEU A 14 -25.51 12.24 9.08
N VAL A 15 -25.99 13.46 8.80
CA VAL A 15 -25.74 14.13 7.52
C VAL A 15 -24.24 14.36 7.32
N PHE A 16 -23.54 14.83 8.35
CA PHE A 16 -22.10 15.09 8.30
C PHE A 16 -21.30 13.81 8.03
N ILE A 17 -21.62 12.71 8.72
CA ILE A 17 -20.99 11.39 8.50
C ILE A 17 -21.24 10.89 7.07
N THR A 18 -22.46 11.05 6.56
CA THR A 18 -22.83 10.62 5.20
C THR A 18 -22.02 11.37 4.14
N VAL A 19 -21.86 12.69 4.31
CA VAL A 19 -21.05 13.53 3.41
C VAL A 19 -19.58 13.13 3.46
N ILE A 20 -19.03 12.89 4.66
CA ILE A 20 -17.64 12.44 4.82
C ILE A 20 -17.42 11.09 4.15
N HIS A 21 -18.33 10.13 4.35
CA HIS A 21 -18.20 8.79 3.78
C HIS A 21 -18.33 8.80 2.25
N ALA A 22 -19.21 9.65 1.70
CA ALA A 22 -19.28 9.88 0.26
C ALA A 22 -17.97 10.46 -0.27
N LEU A 23 -17.38 11.45 0.40
CA LEU A 23 -16.10 12.03 -0.01
C LEU A 23 -14.95 11.02 0.09
N GLU A 24 -14.92 10.23 1.15
CA GLU A 24 -13.91 9.18 1.35
C GLU A 24 -14.03 8.08 0.30
N SER A 25 -15.22 7.50 0.13
CA SER A 25 -15.45 6.39 -0.81
C SER A 25 -15.34 6.80 -2.28
N TYR A 26 -15.68 8.04 -2.63
CA TYR A 26 -15.71 8.51 -4.03
C TYR A 26 -14.46 9.29 -4.44
N PHE A 27 -13.72 9.88 -3.48
CA PHE A 27 -12.57 10.74 -3.78
C PHE A 27 -11.25 10.26 -3.14
N LEU A 28 -11.26 9.70 -1.92
CA LEU A 28 -10.05 9.24 -1.22
C LEU A 28 -9.71 7.77 -1.53
N ASN A 29 -10.64 6.84 -1.31
CA ASN A 29 -10.49 5.40 -1.51
C ASN A 29 -10.23 4.96 -2.98
N PRO A 30 -10.83 5.58 -4.02
CA PRO A 30 -10.61 5.11 -5.39
C PRO A 30 -9.21 5.43 -5.90
N LYS A 31 -8.55 6.45 -5.34
CA LYS A 31 -7.20 6.88 -5.75
C LYS A 31 -6.08 6.15 -4.98
N PHE A 32 -6.39 5.52 -3.85
CA PHE A 32 -5.45 4.67 -3.10
C PHE A 32 -5.49 3.20 -3.52
N MET A 33 -6.68 2.63 -3.71
CA MET A 33 -6.81 1.18 -3.87
C MET A 33 -6.74 0.67 -5.32
N SER A 34 -7.00 1.52 -6.34
CA SER A 34 -7.17 1.00 -7.71
C SER A 34 -6.25 1.59 -8.79
N ALA A 35 -5.60 2.72 -8.57
CA ALA A 35 -4.84 3.39 -9.64
C ALA A 35 -3.32 3.24 -9.54
N LYS A 36 -2.81 2.47 -8.56
CA LYS A 36 -1.36 2.24 -8.38
C LYS A 36 -1.06 0.86 -7.81
N THR A 37 -1.11 -0.17 -8.65
CA THR A 37 -0.11 -1.24 -8.51
C THR A 37 1.26 -0.61 -8.79
N ASN A 38 1.90 -0.08 -7.74
CA ASN A 38 3.29 0.37 -7.80
C ASN A 38 4.15 -0.89 -8.02
N LEU A 39 4.34 -1.24 -9.30
CA LEU A 39 5.09 -2.40 -9.76
C LEU A 39 6.43 -2.59 -8.99
N PRO A 40 7.23 -1.56 -8.63
CA PRO A 40 8.51 -1.77 -7.95
C PRO A 40 8.42 -2.28 -6.49
N ILE A 41 7.42 -1.83 -5.74
CA ILE A 41 7.31 -2.14 -4.30
C ILE A 41 6.81 -3.57 -4.11
N PHE A 42 5.88 -4.03 -4.95
CA PHE A 42 5.38 -5.40 -4.91
C PHE A 42 6.47 -6.42 -5.24
N TYR A 43 7.29 -6.18 -6.27
CA TYR A 43 8.41 -7.08 -6.59
C TYR A 43 9.44 -7.16 -5.46
N THR A 44 9.76 -6.03 -4.82
CA THR A 44 10.63 -6.03 -3.64
C THR A 44 10.03 -6.84 -2.48
N PHE A 45 8.74 -6.69 -2.19
CA PHE A 45 8.07 -7.49 -1.16
C PHE A 45 8.06 -8.98 -1.48
N MET A 46 7.81 -9.35 -2.74
CA MET A 46 7.83 -10.75 -3.17
C MET A 46 9.22 -11.38 -2.99
N ILE A 47 10.28 -10.65 -3.36
CA ILE A 47 11.68 -11.05 -3.14
C ILE A 47 11.98 -11.21 -1.65
N LEU A 48 11.52 -10.28 -0.81
CA LEU A 48 11.75 -10.31 0.64
C LEU A 48 11.02 -11.48 1.31
N ILE A 49 9.74 -11.71 1.01
CA ILE A 49 8.95 -12.82 1.58
C ILE A 49 9.55 -14.17 1.19
N PHE A 50 9.97 -14.31 -0.08
CA PHE A 50 10.65 -15.51 -0.52
C PHE A 50 11.97 -15.68 0.23
N SER A 51 12.82 -14.64 0.26
CA SER A 51 14.11 -14.71 0.95
C SER A 51 13.99 -14.98 2.45
N GLU A 52 13.00 -14.41 3.14
CA GLU A 52 12.69 -14.72 4.53
C GLU A 52 12.36 -16.20 4.73
N HIS A 53 11.56 -16.79 3.84
CA HIS A 53 11.17 -18.19 3.96
C HIS A 53 12.38 -19.16 3.86
N PHE A 54 13.42 -18.81 3.10
CA PHE A 54 14.61 -19.68 2.93
C PHE A 54 15.77 -19.34 3.86
N LEU A 55 16.02 -18.05 4.12
CA LEU A 55 17.17 -17.55 4.89
C LEU A 55 16.78 -17.03 6.27
N GLY A 56 15.50 -17.07 6.62
CA GLY A 56 14.95 -16.50 7.85
C GLY A 56 15.11 -14.98 7.88
N ILE A 57 15.28 -14.44 9.09
CA ILE A 57 15.44 -12.99 9.32
C ILE A 57 16.62 -12.41 8.51
N TRP A 58 17.67 -13.20 8.29
CA TRP A 58 18.81 -12.77 7.47
C TRP A 58 18.40 -12.48 6.02
N GLY A 59 17.43 -13.23 5.49
CA GLY A 59 16.85 -12.98 4.15
C GLY A 59 16.23 -11.60 3.98
N LEU A 60 15.78 -10.95 5.06
CA LEU A 60 15.27 -9.58 4.98
C LEU A 60 16.38 -8.54 4.74
N ILE A 61 17.60 -8.82 5.21
CA ILE A 61 18.75 -7.90 5.07
C ILE A 61 19.47 -8.15 3.74
N ILE A 62 19.68 -9.42 3.39
CA ILE A 62 20.50 -9.81 2.22
C ILE A 62 19.69 -10.33 1.02
N GLY A 63 18.37 -10.44 1.13
CA GLY A 63 17.53 -11.00 0.06
C GLY A 63 17.56 -10.19 -1.22
N ILE A 64 17.48 -8.86 -1.13
CA ILE A 64 17.51 -7.97 -2.30
C ILE A 64 18.81 -8.13 -3.11
N PRO A 65 20.03 -7.96 -2.53
CA PRO A 65 21.27 -8.10 -3.30
C PRO A 65 21.48 -9.52 -3.85
N ILE A 66 21.06 -10.56 -3.12
CA ILE A 66 21.16 -11.95 -3.61
C ILE A 66 20.27 -12.16 -4.83
N PHE A 67 19.03 -11.66 -4.81
CA PHE A 67 18.10 -11.79 -5.93
C PHE A 67 18.54 -10.99 -7.15
N ILE A 68 19.06 -9.78 -6.95
CA ILE A 68 19.61 -8.98 -8.05
C ILE A 68 20.80 -9.71 -8.69
N PHE A 69 21.71 -10.25 -7.90
CA PHE A 69 22.84 -11.05 -8.39
C PHE A 69 22.38 -12.32 -9.14
N LEU A 70 21.35 -13.00 -8.64
CA LEU A 70 20.80 -14.18 -9.29
C LEU A 70 20.17 -13.83 -10.64
N LEU A 71 19.40 -12.74 -10.73
CA LEU A 71 18.80 -12.27 -11.99
C LEU A 71 19.86 -11.81 -13.00
N ASP A 72 20.95 -11.20 -12.51
CA ASP A 72 22.12 -10.81 -13.31
C ASP A 72 22.84 -12.03 -13.90
N VAL A 73 23.06 -13.08 -13.09
CA VAL A 73 23.64 -14.35 -13.56
C VAL A 73 22.75 -15.08 -14.57
N LEU A 74 21.42 -14.94 -14.44
CA LEU A 74 20.46 -15.50 -15.39
C LEU A 74 20.31 -14.65 -16.68
N ASP A 75 21.14 -13.62 -16.86
CA ASP A 75 21.21 -12.71 -18.01
C ASP A 75 19.82 -12.19 -18.43
N VAL A 76 18.95 -11.94 -17.43
CA VAL A 76 17.63 -11.36 -17.68
C VAL A 76 17.81 -9.85 -17.90
N ASN A 77 18.16 -9.48 -19.13
CA ASN A 77 18.23 -8.09 -19.56
C ASN A 77 16.81 -7.50 -19.66
N ASN A 78 16.22 -7.16 -18.52
CA ASN A 78 15.05 -6.29 -18.47
C ASN A 78 15.52 -4.89 -18.06
N GLU A 79 15.96 -4.14 -19.07
CA GLU A 79 16.15 -2.70 -19.00
C GLU A 79 14.83 -2.01 -18.63
N GLU A 80 14.45 -1.92 -17.34
CA GLU A 80 13.42 -0.94 -16.92
C GLU A 80 13.28 -0.68 -15.42
N GLN A 81 14.21 -1.11 -14.56
CA GLN A 81 13.99 -1.00 -13.09
C GLN A 81 14.98 -0.13 -12.31
N PHE A 82 15.83 0.66 -12.99
CA PHE A 82 16.63 1.71 -12.32
C PHE A 82 16.81 2.94 -13.22
N LYS A 83 15.71 3.59 -13.61
CA LYS A 83 15.79 4.96 -14.12
C LYS A 83 15.50 5.95 -12.99
N LYS A 84 16.60 6.38 -12.35
CA LYS A 84 16.84 7.60 -11.55
C LYS A 84 15.69 8.18 -10.72
#